data_AF-A0A2H0PCU0-F1
#
_entry.id   AF-A0A2H0PCU0-F1
#
_cell.length_a   1.000
_cell.length_b   1.000
_cell.length_c   1.000
_cell.angle_alpha   90.00
_cell.angle_beta   90.00
_cell.angle_gamma   90.00
#
_symmetry.space_group_name_H-M   'P 1'
#
loop_
_entity.id
_entity.type
_entity.pdbx_description
1 polymer ?
#
loop_
_entity_poly.entity_id
_entity_poly.type
_entity_poly.pdbx_seq_one_letter_code
_entity_poly.pdbx_strand_id
1 'polypeptide(L)'
;MLFKLRLGLFIVGGLAIFVAAVFIIGKQQNYFDQMFRLSTTFKNVSGLEVGSNVRFTGINVGTVENIVIYDTSTVRVDMLIKENVQKYIKTDCIAMIGSSGIVGDRILSITQGSSAAPHVKDGEMIASKEPIETDTIISDLKDTVDKANKFVDKANTFVTGAEQIVNKVNNGHGTAAKLLNDPKMAQNINQTVINLKDATKTLDENMVAAKDSFLLRGAYRRQAKKEARARRIAEKQAAQALAEREKNQ
;
A
#
# COMPACT_ATOMS: atom_id res chain seq x y z
N MET A 1 23.51 61.48 66.22
CA MET A 1 22.89 61.73 64.90
C MET A 1 23.59 60.99 63.76
N LEU A 2 24.93 61.01 63.66
CA LEU A 2 25.68 60.36 62.57
C LEU A 2 25.38 58.86 62.34
N PHE A 3 25.17 58.06 63.40
CA PHE A 3 24.90 56.63 63.27
C PHE A 3 23.61 56.31 62.50
N LYS A 4 22.55 57.11 62.71
CA LYS A 4 21.26 56.93 62.02
C LYS A 4 21.37 57.23 60.52
N LEU A 5 22.21 58.21 60.16
CA LEU A 5 22.46 58.59 58.76
C LEU A 5 23.28 57.53 58.00
N ARG A 6 24.30 56.95 58.65
CA ARG A 6 25.11 55.85 58.09
C ARG A 6 24.29 54.58 57.86
N LEU A 7 23.39 54.25 58.79
CA LEU A 7 22.50 53.09 58.65
C LEU A 7 21.50 53.29 57.51
N GLY A 8 20.92 54.50 57.38
CA GLY A 8 20.03 54.84 56.28
C GLY A 8 20.71 54.71 54.90
N LEU A 9 21.94 55.22 54.77
CA LEU A 9 22.71 55.10 53.52
C LEU A 9 23.01 53.64 53.15
N PHE A 10 23.32 52.80 54.13
CA PHE A 10 23.55 51.37 53.90
C PHE A 10 22.29 50.65 53.41
N ILE A 11 21.14 50.93 54.03
CA ILE A 11 19.86 50.33 53.63
C ILE A 11 19.47 50.76 52.22
N VAL A 12 19.59 52.06 51.90
CA VAL A 12 19.27 52.59 50.57
C VAL A 12 20.23 52.04 49.52
N GLY A 13 21.52 51.98 49.82
CA GLY A 13 22.53 51.39 48.92
C GLY A 13 22.28 49.91 48.67
N GLY A 14 21.98 49.14 49.72
CA GLY A 14 21.62 47.73 49.61
C GLY A 14 20.36 47.50 48.78
N LEU A 15 19.33 48.32 48.99
CA LEU A 15 18.09 48.26 48.20
C LEU A 15 18.35 48.60 46.72
N ALA A 16 19.16 49.63 46.45
CA ALA A 16 19.52 49.99 45.08
C ALA A 16 20.28 48.88 44.36
N ILE A 17 21.24 48.23 45.04
CA ILE A 17 21.97 47.07 44.50
C ILE A 17 21.02 45.89 44.28
N PHE A 18 20.09 45.64 45.20
CA PHE A 18 19.10 44.57 45.07
C PHE A 18 18.19 44.78 43.86
N VAL A 19 17.67 46.00 43.68
CA VAL A 19 16.85 46.37 42.50
C VAL A 19 17.67 46.23 41.21
N ALA A 20 18.92 46.70 41.21
CA ALA A 20 19.81 46.56 40.05
C ALA A 20 20.08 45.08 39.72
N ALA A 21 20.30 44.21 40.71
CA ALA A 21 20.51 42.79 40.51
C ALA A 21 19.27 42.11 39.93
N VAL A 22 18.06 42.40 40.46
CA VAL A 22 16.79 41.89 39.90
C VAL A 22 16.61 42.37 38.46
N PHE A 23 16.93 43.63 38.17
CA PHE A 23 16.83 44.18 36.82
C PHE A 23 17.85 43.57 35.85
N ILE A 24 19.09 43.32 36.29
CA ILE A 24 20.12 42.66 35.48
C ILE A 24 19.72 41.20 35.21
N ILE A 25 19.23 40.48 36.21
CA ILE A 25 18.71 39.10 36.05
C ILE A 25 17.53 39.11 35.07
N GLY A 26 16.58 40.03 35.22
CA GLY A 26 15.45 40.18 34.30
C GLY A 26 15.84 40.58 32.88
N LYS A 27 16.89 41.39 32.70
CA LYS A 27 17.40 41.82 31.39
C LYS A 27 18.26 40.76 30.71
N GLN A 28 19.02 39.97 31.47
CA GLN A 28 19.92 38.92 30.97
C GLN A 28 19.15 37.62 30.69
N GLN A 29 17.88 37.55 31.06
CA GLN A 29 16.94 36.60 30.53
C GLN A 29 16.64 36.91 29.04
N ASN A 30 17.50 36.40 28.16
CA ASN A 30 17.23 36.14 26.74
C ASN A 30 16.05 35.14 26.52
N TYR A 31 15.09 35.08 27.45
CA TYR A 31 13.94 34.17 27.47
C TYR A 31 12.81 34.63 26.55
N PHE A 32 12.96 35.81 25.93
CA PHE A 32 12.19 36.24 24.78
C PHE A 32 12.97 35.93 23.49
N ASP A 33 13.39 34.67 23.32
CA ASP A 33 13.39 34.15 21.94
C ASP A 33 11.96 34.41 21.47
N GLN A 34 11.77 35.34 20.51
CA GLN A 34 10.45 35.57 19.93
C GLN A 34 9.91 34.20 19.54
N MET A 35 8.76 33.82 20.08
CA MET A 35 8.12 32.56 19.76
C MET A 35 6.91 32.89 18.91
N PHE A 36 6.72 32.14 17.82
CA PHE A 36 5.46 32.14 17.10
C PHE A 36 4.74 30.82 17.35
N ARG A 37 3.43 30.87 17.16
CA ARG A 37 2.53 29.74 17.35
C ARG A 37 2.28 29.04 16.03
N LEU A 38 2.29 27.72 16.06
CA LEU A 38 1.69 26.89 15.02
C LEU A 38 0.69 25.96 15.66
N SER A 39 -0.37 25.64 14.92
CA SER A 39 -1.35 24.65 15.35
C SER A 39 -1.38 23.49 14.35
N THR A 40 -1.76 22.31 14.83
CA THR A 40 -2.09 21.18 13.95
C THR A 40 -3.14 20.31 14.62
N THR A 41 -3.66 19.32 13.90
CA THR A 41 -4.69 18.40 14.43
C THR A 41 -4.30 16.96 14.19
N PHE A 42 -4.62 16.06 15.13
CA PHE A 42 -4.43 14.62 15.00
C PHE A 42 -5.68 13.90 15.46
N LYS A 43 -5.94 12.70 14.97
CA LYS A 43 -6.98 11.83 15.55
C LYS A 43 -6.52 11.22 16.87
N ASN A 44 -5.24 10.87 16.94
CA ASN A 44 -4.62 10.37 18.16
C ASN A 44 -3.25 11.02 18.36
N VAL A 45 -2.98 11.50 19.57
CA VAL A 45 -1.69 12.08 19.94
C VAL A 45 -0.73 11.07 20.56
N SER A 46 -1.16 9.82 20.76
CA SER A 46 -0.36 8.63 21.11
C SER A 46 0.69 8.84 22.21
N GLY A 47 0.33 9.61 23.25
CA GLY A 47 1.19 9.91 24.41
C GLY A 47 2.03 11.19 24.30
N LEU A 48 1.73 12.09 23.35
CA LEU A 48 2.26 13.45 23.37
C LEU A 48 1.70 14.23 24.56
N GLU A 49 2.56 14.99 25.23
CA GLU A 49 2.20 15.76 26.42
C GLU A 49 2.48 17.25 26.23
N VAL A 50 1.85 18.09 27.04
CA VAL A 50 2.20 19.52 27.11
C VAL A 50 3.63 19.64 27.63
N GLY A 51 4.46 20.44 26.95
CA GLY A 51 5.89 20.56 27.21
C GLY A 51 6.77 19.60 26.40
N SER A 52 6.19 18.64 25.67
CA SER A 52 6.96 17.79 24.75
C SER A 52 7.75 18.64 23.73
N ASN A 53 8.95 18.17 23.37
CA ASN A 53 9.83 18.89 22.44
C ASN A 53 9.25 18.92 21.02
N VAL A 54 9.32 20.09 20.39
CA VAL A 54 9.05 20.27 18.96
C VAL A 54 10.37 20.36 18.21
N ARG A 55 10.54 19.49 17.21
CA ARG A 55 11.76 19.42 16.40
C ARG A 55 11.53 19.82 14.96
N PHE A 56 12.51 20.48 14.38
CA PHE A 56 12.60 20.77 12.96
C PHE A 56 13.88 20.13 12.42
N THR A 57 13.75 19.22 11.46
CA THR A 57 14.88 18.45 10.88
C THR A 57 15.78 17.77 11.93
N GLY A 58 15.22 17.36 13.06
CA GLY A 58 15.95 16.74 14.17
C GLY A 58 16.55 17.70 15.22
N ILE A 59 16.46 19.02 15.01
CA ILE A 59 16.92 20.03 15.96
C ILE A 59 15.74 20.46 16.84
N ASN A 60 15.94 20.63 18.15
CA ASN A 60 14.92 21.18 19.04
C ASN A 60 14.70 22.66 18.75
N VAL A 61 13.47 23.03 18.39
CA VAL A 61 13.10 24.39 17.97
C VAL A 61 11.94 24.97 18.78
N GLY A 62 11.37 24.22 19.71
CA GLY A 62 10.17 24.64 20.40
C GLY A 62 9.60 23.60 21.35
N THR A 63 8.40 23.87 21.84
CA THR A 63 7.68 23.01 22.77
C THR A 63 6.18 22.98 22.45
N VAL A 64 5.53 21.90 22.83
CA VAL A 64 4.07 21.81 22.80
C VAL A 64 3.51 22.70 23.90
N GLU A 65 2.71 23.70 23.53
CA GLU A 65 2.10 24.67 24.44
C GLU A 65 0.80 24.13 25.03
N ASN A 66 -0.04 23.53 24.21
CA ASN A 66 -1.35 23.05 24.62
C ASN A 66 -1.84 21.88 23.77
N ILE A 67 -2.66 21.01 24.37
CA ILE A 67 -3.33 19.89 23.70
C ILE A 67 -4.78 19.93 24.12
N VAL A 68 -5.69 20.13 23.16
CA VAL A 68 -7.13 20.24 23.41
C VAL A 68 -7.92 19.37 22.46
N ILE A 69 -8.96 18.72 22.98
CA ILE A 69 -9.95 18.03 22.15
C ILE A 69 -10.70 19.11 21.35
N TYR A 70 -10.56 19.10 20.03
CA TYR A 70 -11.15 20.10 19.14
C TYR A 70 -12.56 19.70 18.69
N ASP A 71 -12.75 18.41 18.39
CA ASP A 71 -14.05 17.80 18.09
C ASP A 71 -14.15 16.38 18.67
N THR A 72 -15.23 15.65 18.34
CA THR A 72 -15.50 14.28 18.83
C THR A 72 -14.38 13.26 18.53
N SER A 73 -13.50 13.54 17.57
CA SER A 73 -12.49 12.64 17.02
C SER A 73 -11.13 13.27 16.73
N THR A 74 -10.98 14.58 16.93
CA THR A 74 -9.72 15.30 16.65
C THR A 74 -9.23 16.06 17.87
N VAL A 75 -7.91 16.04 18.03
CA VAL A 75 -7.16 16.75 19.04
C VAL A 75 -6.33 17.81 18.35
N ARG A 76 -6.49 19.06 18.78
CA ARG A 76 -5.65 20.18 18.36
C ARG A 76 -4.42 20.25 19.26
N VAL A 77 -3.26 20.40 18.63
CA VAL A 77 -1.98 20.59 19.29
C VAL A 77 -1.45 21.97 18.91
N ASP A 78 -1.25 22.81 19.91
CA ASP A 78 -0.66 24.13 19.74
C ASP A 78 0.82 24.09 20.16
N MET A 79 1.68 24.70 19.35
CA MET A 79 3.13 24.61 19.45
C MET A 79 3.71 26.02 19.53
N LEU A 80 4.68 26.21 20.41
CA LEU A 80 5.52 27.41 20.45
C LEU A 80 6.86 27.10 19.82
N ILE A 81 7.23 27.87 18.79
CA ILE A 81 8.43 27.66 17.99
C ILE A 81 9.24 28.95 17.95
N LYS A 82 10.57 28.84 18.01
CA LYS A 82 11.46 29.99 17.94
C LYS A 82 11.35 30.71 16.58
N GLU A 83 11.17 32.02 16.59
CA GLU A 83 10.97 32.90 15.41
C GLU A 83 12.09 32.75 14.38
N ASN A 84 13.34 32.57 14.84
CA ASN A 84 14.49 32.38 13.96
C ASN A 84 14.37 31.14 13.06
N VAL A 85 13.47 30.21 13.39
CA VAL A 85 13.19 29.00 12.62
C VAL A 85 12.07 29.21 11.59
N GLN A 86 11.20 30.20 11.76
CA GLN A 86 10.04 30.45 10.89
C GLN A 86 10.42 30.55 9.41
N LYS A 87 11.55 31.20 9.10
CA LYS A 87 12.09 31.32 7.74
C LYS A 87 12.47 29.99 7.07
N TYR A 88 12.48 28.89 7.80
CA TYR A 88 12.76 27.55 7.26
C TYR A 88 11.50 26.68 7.15
N ILE A 89 10.38 27.10 7.74
CA ILE A 89 9.13 26.33 7.74
C ILE A 89 8.19 26.90 6.67
N LYS A 90 7.70 26.03 5.78
CA LYS A 90 6.81 26.38 4.69
C LYS A 90 5.37 25.99 4.99
N THR A 91 4.39 26.61 4.33
CA THR A 91 2.96 26.37 4.60
C THR A 91 2.49 24.96 4.27
N ASP A 92 3.20 24.24 3.41
CA ASP A 92 2.96 22.83 3.08
C ASP A 92 3.81 21.85 3.91
N CYS A 93 4.37 22.32 5.03
CA CYS A 93 5.01 21.44 5.99
C CYS A 93 4.00 20.47 6.63
N ILE A 94 4.55 19.40 7.21
CA ILE A 94 3.78 18.34 7.84
C ILE A 94 4.31 18.14 9.26
N ALA A 95 3.40 18.19 10.22
CA ALA A 95 3.62 17.79 11.60
C ALA A 95 3.45 16.27 11.77
N MET A 96 4.38 15.65 12.48
CA MET A 96 4.38 14.22 12.75
C MET A 96 4.70 13.98 14.22
N ILE A 97 3.94 13.10 14.88
CA ILE A 97 4.27 12.63 16.22
C ILE A 97 5.12 11.37 16.08
N GLY A 98 6.28 11.38 16.72
CA GLY A 98 7.23 10.27 16.74
C GLY A 98 7.78 10.06 18.14
N SER A 99 8.68 9.09 18.28
CA SER A 99 9.43 8.84 19.51
C SER A 99 10.88 9.25 19.34
N SER A 100 11.53 9.73 20.41
CA SER A 100 12.99 10.00 20.39
C SER A 100 13.86 8.72 20.41
N GLY A 101 13.26 7.54 20.19
CA GLY A 101 13.87 6.22 20.28
C GLY A 101 12.82 5.10 20.15
N ILE A 102 13.13 3.86 20.54
CA ILE A 102 12.15 2.74 20.51
C ILE A 102 11.17 2.85 21.69
N VAL A 103 11.65 3.26 22.86
CA VAL A 103 10.87 3.41 24.11
C VAL A 103 11.24 4.76 24.73
N GLY A 104 10.83 5.85 24.09
CA GLY A 104 11.17 7.19 24.54
C GLY A 104 9.99 8.13 24.42
N ASP A 105 10.14 9.29 25.05
CA ASP A 105 9.13 10.35 25.04
C ASP A 105 8.69 10.69 23.61
N ARG A 106 7.41 11.00 23.51
CA ARG A 106 6.82 11.48 22.26
C ARG A 106 7.33 12.89 21.98
N ILE A 107 7.73 13.08 20.73
CA ILE A 107 8.17 14.37 20.20
C ILE A 107 7.32 14.70 18.99
N LEU A 108 7.14 16.00 18.76
CA LEU A 108 6.49 16.48 17.55
C LEU A 108 7.58 16.95 16.59
N SER A 109 7.58 16.44 15.36
CA SER A 109 8.52 16.82 14.31
C SER A 109 7.80 17.58 13.20
N ILE A 110 8.40 18.65 12.71
CA ILE A 110 7.92 19.46 11.60
C ILE A 110 8.89 19.33 10.43
N THR A 111 8.36 19.08 9.23
CA THR A 111 9.15 19.05 7.99
C THR A 111 9.38 20.45 7.43
N GLN A 112 10.30 20.59 6.48
CA GLN A 112 10.54 21.86 5.80
C GLN A 112 9.35 22.30 4.92
N GLY A 113 8.70 21.36 4.23
CA GLY A 113 7.78 21.66 3.12
C GLY A 113 8.54 21.91 1.80
N SER A 114 7.85 22.36 0.75
CA SER A 114 8.44 22.56 -0.58
C SER A 114 9.08 23.94 -0.74
N SER A 115 10.14 24.03 -1.55
CA SER A 115 10.87 25.29 -1.77
C SER A 115 10.01 26.42 -2.36
N ALA A 116 8.94 26.08 -3.09
CA ALA A 116 8.06 27.03 -3.76
C ALA A 116 6.96 27.60 -2.84
N ALA A 117 6.65 26.92 -1.73
CA ALA A 117 5.62 27.37 -0.81
C ALA A 117 6.08 28.62 -0.01
N PRO A 118 5.13 29.49 0.38
CA PRO A 118 5.42 30.61 1.26
C PRO A 118 5.80 30.14 2.67
N HIS A 119 6.35 31.05 3.48
CA HIS A 119 6.63 30.78 4.88
C HIS A 119 5.36 30.78 5.71
N VAL A 120 5.34 29.94 6.74
CA VAL A 120 4.23 29.93 7.71
C VAL A 120 4.12 31.25 8.45
N LYS A 121 2.89 31.64 8.80
CA LYS A 121 2.58 32.79 9.63
C LYS A 121 2.33 32.36 11.07
N ASP A 122 2.40 33.33 11.97
CA ASP A 122 2.00 33.13 13.36
C ASP A 122 0.52 32.73 13.45
N GLY A 123 0.25 31.68 14.24
CA GLY A 123 -1.07 31.08 14.41
C GLY A 123 -1.53 30.20 13.25
N GLU A 124 -0.69 29.94 12.24
CA GLU A 124 -1.07 29.12 11.09
C GLU A 124 -1.28 27.66 11.46
N MET A 125 -2.31 27.04 10.88
CA MET A 125 -2.58 25.62 11.03
C MET A 125 -1.87 24.83 9.92
N ILE A 126 -0.98 23.93 10.30
CA ILE A 126 -0.19 23.10 9.39
C ILE A 126 -0.78 21.68 9.29
N ALA A 127 -0.54 21.03 8.15
CA ALA A 127 -0.99 19.65 7.93
C ALA A 127 -0.29 18.68 8.88
N SER A 128 -0.95 17.57 9.18
CA SER A 128 -0.42 16.50 10.03
C SER A 128 -0.41 15.16 9.32
N LYS A 129 0.42 14.25 9.82
CA LYS A 129 0.36 12.84 9.49
C LYS A 129 0.25 12.04 10.79
N GLU A 130 -0.72 11.13 10.82
CA GLU A 130 -1.00 10.32 12.01
C GLU A 130 0.25 9.52 12.46
N PRO A 131 0.51 9.45 13.77
CA PRO A 131 1.60 8.65 14.29
C PRO A 131 1.40 7.16 13.97
N ILE A 132 2.52 6.47 13.74
CA ILE A 132 2.53 5.01 13.65
C ILE A 132 2.69 4.47 15.06
N GLU A 133 1.69 3.73 15.53
CA GLU A 133 1.72 3.11 16.85
C GLU A 133 2.48 1.78 16.81
N THR A 134 3.36 1.55 17.78
CA THR A 134 4.16 0.32 17.83
C THR A 134 3.28 -0.91 18.00
N ASP A 135 2.17 -0.77 18.74
CA ASP A 135 1.22 -1.84 19.01
C ASP A 135 0.53 -2.33 17.72
N THR A 136 0.24 -1.42 16.77
CA THR A 136 -0.36 -1.82 15.49
C THR A 136 0.65 -2.57 14.62
N ILE A 137 1.92 -2.15 14.60
CA ILE A 137 2.99 -2.90 13.90
C ILE A 137 3.13 -4.30 14.49
N ILE A 138 3.16 -4.43 15.82
CA ILE A 138 3.29 -5.73 16.50
C ILE A 138 2.08 -6.61 16.20
N SER A 139 0.87 -6.05 16.21
CA SER A 139 -0.36 -6.76 15.86
C SER A 139 -0.33 -7.25 14.41
N ASP A 140 0.00 -6.38 13.46
CA ASP A 140 0.09 -6.72 12.04
C ASP A 140 1.18 -7.78 11.78
N LEU A 141 2.29 -7.71 12.53
CA LEU A 141 3.36 -8.70 12.47
C LEU A 141 2.88 -10.04 13.03
N LYS A 142 2.18 -10.05 14.17
CA LYS A 142 1.59 -11.25 14.75
C LYS A 142 0.61 -11.91 13.77
N ASP A 143 -0.27 -11.13 13.15
CA ASP A 143 -1.21 -11.61 12.15
C ASP A 143 -0.51 -12.20 10.91
N THR A 144 0.59 -11.58 10.50
CA THR A 144 1.42 -12.06 9.39
C THR A 144 2.09 -13.39 9.75
N VAL A 145 2.65 -13.50 10.95
CA VAL A 145 3.25 -14.74 11.47
C VAL A 145 2.20 -15.84 11.59
N ASP A 146 1.00 -15.54 12.08
CA ASP A 146 -0.09 -16.51 12.20
C ASP A 146 -0.58 -17.01 10.82
N LYS A 147 -0.65 -16.11 9.82
CA LYS A 147 -0.94 -16.50 8.43
C LYS A 147 0.18 -17.36 7.84
N ALA A 148 1.44 -17.05 8.11
CA ALA A 148 2.58 -17.84 7.67
C ALA A 148 2.58 -19.24 8.30
N ASN A 149 2.32 -19.35 9.60
CA ASN A 149 2.21 -20.64 10.29
C ASN A 149 1.09 -21.50 9.69
N LYS A 150 -0.10 -20.92 9.48
CA LYS A 150 -1.21 -21.62 8.81
C LYS A 150 -0.87 -22.08 7.39
N PHE A 151 -0.07 -21.30 6.66
CA PHE A 151 0.42 -21.71 5.34
C PHE A 151 1.38 -22.90 5.44
N VAL A 152 2.33 -22.86 6.38
CA VAL A 152 3.26 -23.96 6.64
C VAL A 152 2.51 -25.23 7.02
N ASP A 153 1.48 -25.14 7.87
CA ASP A 153 0.66 -26.31 8.24
C ASP A 153 -0.09 -26.91 7.04
N LYS A 154 -0.66 -26.05 6.17
CA LYS A 154 -1.29 -26.50 4.93
C LYS A 154 -0.28 -27.12 3.96
N ALA A 155 0.91 -26.53 3.85
CA ALA A 155 1.99 -27.06 3.03
C ALA A 155 2.45 -28.43 3.55
N ASN A 156 2.64 -28.58 4.86
CA ASN A 156 2.97 -29.87 5.48
C ASN A 156 1.87 -30.91 5.22
N THR A 157 0.60 -30.53 5.39
CA THR A 157 -0.53 -31.43 5.09
C THR A 157 -0.53 -31.84 3.61
N PHE A 158 -0.26 -30.91 2.70
CA PHE A 158 -0.11 -31.20 1.27
C PHE A 158 1.06 -32.13 0.99
N VAL A 159 2.24 -31.86 1.57
CA VAL A 159 3.44 -32.69 1.42
C VAL A 159 3.18 -34.10 1.92
N THR A 160 2.62 -34.25 3.13
CA THR A 160 2.23 -35.57 3.65
C THR A 160 1.21 -36.27 2.76
N GLY A 161 0.22 -35.54 2.23
CA GLY A 161 -0.74 -36.08 1.26
C GLY A 161 -0.08 -36.55 -0.05
N ALA A 162 0.86 -35.76 -0.58
CA ALA A 162 1.64 -36.10 -1.76
C ALA A 162 2.55 -37.30 -1.51
N GLU A 163 3.25 -37.36 -0.38
CA GLU A 163 4.04 -38.51 0.05
C GLU A 163 3.19 -39.78 0.12
N GLN A 164 1.98 -39.70 0.68
CA GLN A 164 1.07 -40.84 0.70
C GLN A 164 0.67 -41.31 -0.71
N ILE A 165 0.43 -40.39 -1.64
CA ILE A 165 0.11 -40.73 -3.05
C ILE A 165 1.33 -41.37 -3.71
N VAL A 166 2.51 -40.74 -3.60
CA VAL A 166 3.77 -41.26 -4.17
C VAL A 166 4.06 -42.66 -3.61
N ASN A 167 3.88 -42.87 -2.31
CA ASN A 167 4.04 -44.18 -1.69
C ASN A 167 3.00 -45.19 -2.19
N LYS A 168 1.73 -44.82 -2.37
CA LYS A 168 0.72 -45.70 -2.96
C LYS A 168 1.03 -46.06 -4.42
N VAL A 169 1.62 -45.12 -5.19
CA VAL A 169 2.04 -45.33 -6.58
C VAL A 169 3.28 -46.23 -6.66
N ASN A 170 4.33 -45.95 -5.88
CA ASN A 170 5.58 -46.71 -5.90
C ASN A 170 5.43 -48.13 -5.35
N ASN A 171 4.58 -48.33 -4.33
CA ASN A 171 4.35 -49.67 -3.79
C ASN A 171 3.46 -50.54 -4.70
N GLY A 172 2.94 -50.04 -5.84
CA GLY A 172 2.21 -50.85 -6.82
C GLY A 172 0.80 -51.29 -6.42
N HIS A 173 0.31 -50.85 -5.25
CA HIS A 173 -1.01 -51.23 -4.73
C HIS A 173 -2.04 -50.17 -5.11
N GLY A 174 -2.63 -50.33 -6.29
CA GLY A 174 -3.72 -49.48 -6.78
C GLY A 174 -3.85 -49.50 -8.30
N THR A 175 -5.02 -49.17 -8.83
CA THR A 175 -5.23 -49.10 -10.29
C THR A 175 -4.36 -48.03 -10.94
N ALA A 176 -4.20 -46.86 -10.33
CA ALA A 176 -3.31 -45.80 -10.84
C ALA A 176 -1.84 -46.23 -10.87
N ALA A 177 -1.35 -46.90 -9.82
CA ALA A 177 0.00 -47.44 -9.76
C ALA A 177 0.25 -48.48 -10.86
N LYS A 178 -0.70 -49.40 -11.06
CA LYS A 178 -0.66 -50.40 -12.14
C LYS A 178 -0.73 -49.72 -13.51
N LEU A 179 -1.60 -48.73 -13.70
CA LEU A 179 -1.72 -48.02 -14.98
C LEU A 179 -0.44 -47.25 -15.36
N LEU A 180 0.21 -46.61 -14.39
CA LEU A 180 1.42 -45.82 -14.62
C LEU A 180 2.68 -46.70 -14.80
N ASN A 181 2.76 -47.83 -14.09
CA ASN A 181 3.96 -48.66 -14.05
C ASN A 181 3.88 -49.94 -14.89
N ASP A 182 2.72 -50.29 -15.48
CA ASP A 182 2.58 -51.50 -16.30
C ASP A 182 3.00 -51.24 -17.76
N PRO A 183 4.10 -51.84 -18.26
CA PRO A 183 4.51 -51.70 -19.65
C PRO A 183 3.46 -52.22 -20.65
N LYS A 184 2.60 -53.17 -20.26
CA LYS A 184 1.49 -53.64 -21.11
C LYS A 184 0.43 -52.56 -21.31
N MET A 185 0.22 -51.67 -20.35
CA MET A 185 -0.73 -50.57 -20.49
C MET A 185 -0.23 -49.57 -21.53
N ALA A 186 1.05 -49.20 -21.49
CA ALA A 186 1.66 -48.35 -22.50
C ALA A 186 1.56 -48.96 -23.90
N GLN A 187 1.79 -50.28 -24.01
CA GLN A 187 1.60 -51.02 -25.26
C GLN A 187 0.14 -51.03 -25.73
N ASN A 188 -0.82 -51.28 -24.84
CA ASN A 188 -2.24 -51.29 -25.17
C ASN A 188 -2.75 -49.92 -25.61
N ILE A 189 -2.28 -48.84 -24.98
CA ILE A 189 -2.60 -47.47 -25.40
C ILE A 189 -2.02 -47.21 -26.80
N ASN A 190 -0.76 -47.54 -27.03
CA ASN A 190 -0.15 -47.37 -28.35
C ASN A 190 -0.89 -48.18 -29.43
N GLN A 191 -1.24 -49.43 -29.14
CA GLN A 191 -2.00 -50.27 -30.06
C GLN A 191 -3.41 -49.71 -30.30
N THR A 192 -4.05 -49.14 -29.28
CA THR A 192 -5.35 -48.48 -29.43
C THR A 192 -5.23 -47.26 -30.34
N VAL A 193 -4.19 -46.44 -30.18
CA VAL A 193 -3.92 -45.28 -31.05
C VAL A 193 -3.68 -45.73 -32.49
N ILE A 194 -2.91 -46.81 -32.70
CA ILE A 194 -2.67 -47.40 -34.04
C ILE A 194 -3.99 -47.90 -34.63
N ASN A 195 -4.76 -48.69 -33.89
CA ASN A 195 -6.04 -49.24 -34.37
C ASN A 195 -7.05 -48.11 -34.67
N LEU A 196 -7.09 -47.05 -33.87
CA LEU A 196 -7.93 -45.88 -34.12
C LEU A 196 -7.48 -45.12 -35.37
N LYS A 197 -6.17 -44.97 -35.58
CA LYS A 197 -5.63 -44.36 -36.80
C LYS A 197 -6.00 -45.16 -38.05
N ASP A 198 -5.85 -46.49 -37.98
CA ASP A 198 -6.17 -47.38 -39.10
C ASP A 198 -7.68 -47.42 -39.36
N ALA A 199 -8.51 -47.50 -38.32
CA ALA A 199 -9.96 -47.43 -38.44
C ALA A 199 -10.40 -46.10 -39.05
N THR A 200 -9.80 -44.98 -38.64
CA THR A 200 -10.10 -43.65 -39.19
C THR A 200 -9.69 -43.56 -40.65
N LYS A 201 -8.54 -44.13 -41.03
CA LYS A 201 -8.08 -44.20 -42.42
C LYS A 201 -9.01 -45.02 -43.29
N THR A 202 -9.41 -46.21 -42.84
CA THR A 202 -10.36 -47.07 -43.56
C THR A 202 -11.74 -46.42 -43.65
N LEU A 203 -12.20 -45.71 -42.61
CA LEU A 203 -13.44 -44.94 -42.66
C LEU A 203 -13.35 -43.81 -43.70
N ASP A 204 -12.24 -43.09 -43.78
CA ASP A 204 -12.03 -42.04 -44.79
C ASP A 204 -12.00 -42.63 -46.21
N GLU A 205 -11.25 -43.71 -46.43
CA GLU A 205 -11.20 -44.44 -47.71
C GLU A 205 -12.57 -44.96 -48.13
N ASN A 206 -13.33 -45.56 -47.20
CA ASN A 206 -14.70 -46.02 -47.45
C ASN A 206 -15.63 -44.86 -47.73
N MET A 207 -15.48 -43.72 -47.05
CA MET A 207 -16.29 -42.52 -47.30
C MET A 207 -15.98 -41.92 -48.69
N VAL A 208 -14.71 -41.96 -49.12
CA VAL A 208 -14.30 -41.56 -50.47
C VAL A 208 -14.88 -42.51 -51.51
N ALA A 209 -14.76 -43.83 -51.34
CA ALA A 209 -15.35 -44.82 -52.23
C ALA A 209 -16.90 -44.74 -52.27
N ALA A 210 -17.51 -44.44 -51.12
CA ALA A 210 -18.94 -44.27 -50.98
C ALA A 210 -19.46 -43.03 -51.73
N LYS A 211 -18.65 -41.95 -51.86
CA LYS A 211 -18.99 -40.79 -52.70
C LYS A 211 -19.13 -41.15 -54.18
N ASP A 212 -18.34 -42.11 -54.65
CA ASP A 212 -18.36 -42.58 -56.03
C ASP A 212 -19.44 -43.65 -56.29
N SER A 213 -20.01 -44.23 -55.24
CA SER A 213 -21.11 -45.19 -55.34
C SER A 213 -22.37 -44.55 -55.91
N PHE A 214 -23.01 -45.24 -56.87
CA PHE A 214 -24.25 -44.82 -57.53
C PHE A 214 -25.35 -44.38 -56.56
N LEU A 215 -25.43 -45.04 -55.39
CA LEU A 215 -26.44 -44.80 -54.37
C LEU A 215 -26.30 -43.42 -53.69
N LEU A 216 -25.07 -42.97 -53.43
CA LEU A 216 -24.82 -41.72 -52.72
C LEU A 216 -24.46 -40.57 -53.64
N ARG A 217 -24.07 -40.86 -54.89
CA ARG A 217 -23.77 -39.86 -55.93
C ARG A 217 -24.89 -38.83 -56.11
N GLY A 218 -26.15 -39.26 -55.98
CA GLY A 218 -27.32 -38.37 -56.04
C GLY A 218 -27.39 -37.39 -54.86
N ALA A 219 -27.12 -37.86 -53.64
CA ALA A 219 -27.12 -37.05 -52.44
C ALA A 219 -25.98 -36.02 -52.45
N TYR A 220 -24.76 -36.47 -52.79
CA TYR A 220 -23.59 -35.59 -52.92
C TYR A 220 -23.75 -34.55 -54.03
N ARG A 221 -24.30 -34.92 -55.20
CA ARG A 221 -24.62 -33.94 -56.27
C ARG A 221 -25.65 -32.90 -55.83
N ARG A 222 -26.66 -33.31 -55.05
CA ARG A 222 -27.66 -32.37 -54.49
C ARG A 222 -27.02 -31.42 -53.48
N GLN A 223 -26.11 -31.92 -52.65
CA GLN A 223 -25.40 -31.12 -51.65
C GLN A 223 -24.43 -30.12 -52.30
N ALA A 224 -23.61 -30.58 -53.26
CA ALA A 224 -22.72 -29.71 -54.03
C ALA A 224 -23.50 -28.64 -54.83
N LYS A 225 -24.68 -28.98 -55.37
CA LYS A 225 -25.54 -28.02 -56.07
C LYS A 225 -26.17 -27.00 -55.11
N LYS A 226 -26.52 -27.39 -53.88
CA LYS A 226 -26.98 -26.47 -52.83
C LYS A 226 -25.86 -25.52 -52.38
N GLU A 227 -24.66 -26.02 -52.16
CA GLU A 227 -23.49 -25.19 -51.81
C GLU A 227 -23.10 -24.24 -52.95
N ALA A 228 -23.05 -24.71 -54.20
CA ALA A 228 -22.78 -23.84 -55.34
C ALA A 228 -23.87 -22.77 -55.53
N ARG A 229 -25.15 -23.12 -55.27
CA ARG A 229 -26.25 -22.14 -55.31
C ARG A 229 -26.13 -21.12 -54.16
N ALA A 230 -25.76 -21.56 -52.97
CA ALA A 230 -25.52 -20.68 -51.82
C ALA A 230 -24.34 -19.73 -52.09
N ARG A 231 -23.22 -20.24 -52.64
CA ARG A 231 -22.07 -19.42 -53.04
C ARG A 231 -22.44 -18.40 -54.11
N ARG A 232 -23.20 -18.79 -55.15
CA ARG A 232 -23.66 -17.84 -56.18
C ARG A 232 -24.62 -16.78 -55.64
N ILE A 233 -25.45 -17.12 -54.66
CA ILE A 233 -26.33 -16.14 -54.00
C ILE A 233 -25.49 -15.19 -53.17
N ALA A 234 -24.52 -15.69 -52.39
CA ALA A 234 -23.60 -14.87 -51.61
C ALA A 234 -22.75 -13.95 -52.50
N GLU A 235 -22.22 -14.44 -53.62
CA GLU A 235 -21.48 -13.63 -54.60
C GLU A 235 -22.36 -12.56 -55.25
N LYS A 236 -23.61 -12.89 -55.62
CA LYS A 236 -24.55 -11.91 -56.16
C LYS A 236 -24.95 -10.85 -55.13
N GLN A 237 -25.15 -11.24 -53.88
CA GLN A 237 -25.44 -10.32 -52.78
C GLN A 237 -24.23 -9.42 -52.49
N ALA A 238 -23.01 -9.96 -52.52
CA ALA A 238 -21.78 -9.18 -52.38
C ALA A 238 -21.59 -8.19 -53.53
N ALA A 239 -21.86 -8.59 -54.78
CA ALA A 239 -21.79 -7.71 -55.94
C ALA A 239 -22.89 -6.62 -55.93
N GLN A 240 -24.10 -6.95 -55.49
CA GLN A 240 -25.19 -5.96 -55.32
C GLN A 240 -24.89 -4.97 -54.21
N ALA A 241 -24.33 -5.42 -53.07
CA ALA A 241 -23.91 -4.55 -51.99
C ALA A 241 -22.74 -3.63 -52.40
N LEU A 242 -21.87 -4.06 -53.33
CA LEU A 242 -20.84 -3.20 -53.91
C LEU A 242 -21.44 -2.13 -54.84
N ALA A 243 -22.39 -2.49 -55.69
CA ALA A 243 -23.06 -1.57 -56.62
C ALA A 243 -23.96 -0.53 -55.92
N GLU A 244 -24.59 -0.88 -54.78
CA GLU A 244 -25.34 0.07 -53.95
C GLU A 244 -24.42 1.07 -53.22
N ARG A 245 -23.19 0.66 -52.86
CA ARG A 245 -22.20 1.58 -52.29
C ARG A 245 -21.71 2.61 -53.32
N GLU A 246 -21.59 2.22 -54.59
CA GLU A 246 -21.17 3.12 -55.69
C GLU A 246 -22.27 4.10 -56.13
N LYS A 247 -23.56 3.81 -55.87
CA LYS A 247 -24.69 4.72 -56.19
C LYS A 247 -25.00 5.76 -55.11
N ASN A 248 -24.49 5.58 -53.88
CA ASN A 248 -24.70 6.47 -52.74
C ASN A 248 -23.46 7.36 -52.44
N GLN A 249 -22.50 7.42 -53.37
CA GLN A 249 -21.44 8.42 -53.44
C GLN A 249 -21.72 9.37 -54.61
#